data_AF-A0A928K5M7-F1
#
_entry.id   AF-A0A928K5M7-F1
#
_cell.length_a   1.000
_cell.length_b   1.000
_cell.length_c   1.000
_cell.angle_alpha   90.00
_cell.angle_beta   90.00
_cell.angle_gamma   90.00
#
_symmetry.space_group_name_H-M   'P 1'
#
loop_
_entity.id
_entity.type
_entity.pdbx_description
1 polymer ?
#
loop_
_entity_poly.entity_id
_entity_poly.type
_entity_poly.pdbx_seq_one_letter_code
_entity_poly.pdbx_strand_id
1 'polypeptide(L)'
;MKKLLAVILAVFMLFSVCACSTSKDDGLKSVLIKDKWVLYSMETFGMTIDYNTLKATGYSGWLEFRENDEFELSIDMGSTTGGVGTYECDDEKNIVSMDDGTTVVEAAYAEDKLTMEISEAGISITCEFVTENGDILKEANAEMEVPEYDGGLANTSWSLHSVEAEGAVFSQSMFDQFGFSGKISFTGDAFVFELLGETVEGNYEENGSKIILLVDGNEVSELSRDGGLISFTEDGTVFKLAYDAGSN
;
A
#
# COMPACT_ATOMS: atom_id res chain seq x y z
N MET A 1 -30.76 7.11 -17.84
CA MET A 1 -29.51 7.51 -17.18
C MET A 1 -28.52 8.07 -18.20
N LYS A 2 -28.78 9.27 -18.73
CA LYS A 2 -27.92 10.00 -19.69
C LYS A 2 -27.98 11.52 -19.43
N LYS A 3 -28.13 11.94 -18.16
CA LYS A 3 -28.37 13.34 -17.80
C LYS A 3 -27.39 13.94 -16.79
N LEU A 4 -26.34 13.21 -16.38
CA LEU A 4 -25.31 13.76 -15.49
C LEU A 4 -24.16 14.45 -16.26
N LEU A 5 -23.96 14.12 -17.54
CA LEU A 5 -22.81 14.59 -18.32
C LEU A 5 -22.97 15.99 -18.96
N ALA A 6 -24.09 16.68 -18.76
CA ALA A 6 -24.41 17.90 -19.52
C ALA A 6 -24.52 19.18 -18.66
N VAL A 7 -24.39 19.09 -17.34
CA VAL A 7 -24.52 20.26 -16.44
C VAL A 7 -23.17 20.92 -16.16
N ILE A 8 -22.05 20.23 -16.43
CA ILE A 8 -20.69 20.72 -16.16
C ILE A 8 -20.19 21.69 -17.25
N LEU A 9 -20.90 21.83 -18.39
CA LEU A 9 -20.40 22.58 -19.55
C LEU A 9 -20.83 24.06 -19.63
N ALA A 10 -21.48 24.65 -18.62
CA ALA A 10 -22.19 25.93 -18.80
C ALA A 10 -21.75 27.12 -17.93
N VAL A 11 -20.69 27.01 -17.10
CA VAL A 11 -20.21 28.16 -16.30
C VAL A 11 -18.81 28.56 -16.75
N PHE A 12 -18.69 28.77 -18.07
CA PHE A 12 -17.46 29.03 -18.80
C PHE A 12 -17.14 30.53 -18.97
N MET A 13 -17.70 31.43 -18.16
CA MET A 13 -17.51 32.87 -18.35
C MET A 13 -17.67 33.64 -17.04
N LEU A 14 -16.55 34.05 -16.42
CA LEU A 14 -16.18 35.44 -16.09
C LEU A 14 -15.07 35.53 -15.00
N PHE A 15 -14.11 36.44 -15.25
CA PHE A 15 -13.00 36.94 -14.38
C PHE A 15 -11.81 35.99 -14.21
N SER A 16 -10.57 36.24 -14.65
CA SER A 16 -9.75 37.46 -14.86
C SER A 16 -9.53 38.30 -13.59
N VAL A 17 -8.37 38.11 -12.93
CA VAL A 17 -7.28 39.09 -12.75
C VAL A 17 -6.46 38.76 -11.47
N CYS A 18 -5.17 38.50 -11.68
CA CYS A 18 -3.96 38.74 -10.88
C CYS A 18 -4.03 38.93 -9.34
N ALA A 19 -3.08 38.28 -8.64
CA ALA A 19 -2.11 38.98 -7.80
C ALA A 19 -0.85 38.13 -7.56
N CYS A 20 0.32 38.65 -7.97
CA CYS A 20 1.61 38.19 -7.48
C CYS A 20 1.84 38.71 -6.05
N SER A 21 2.37 37.87 -5.16
CA SER A 21 3.21 38.34 -4.06
C SER A 21 4.25 37.30 -3.68
N THR A 22 5.52 37.64 -3.92
CA THR A 22 6.70 36.90 -3.51
C THR A 22 7.14 37.36 -2.11
N SER A 23 7.27 36.42 -1.17
CA SER A 23 8.15 36.58 -0.01
C SER A 23 8.80 35.24 0.34
N LYS A 24 10.13 35.26 0.45
CA LYS A 24 10.97 34.18 0.97
C LYS A 24 10.80 34.10 2.49
N ASP A 25 9.88 33.25 2.93
CA ASP A 25 10.10 32.38 4.08
C ASP A 25 10.16 30.95 3.50
N ASP A 26 10.93 30.03 4.08
CA ASP A 26 10.86 28.61 3.72
C ASP A 26 9.54 28.02 4.26
N GLY A 27 8.40 28.61 3.86
CA GLY A 27 7.06 28.22 4.25
C GLY A 27 6.65 26.89 3.61
N LEU A 28 5.41 26.47 3.84
CA LEU A 28 4.83 25.23 3.36
C LEU A 28 5.10 25.03 1.86
N LYS A 29 4.95 26.09 1.06
CA LYS A 29 5.26 26.08 -0.38
C LYS A 29 6.66 25.53 -0.69
N SER A 30 7.67 25.91 0.08
CA SER A 30 9.05 25.44 -0.13
C SER A 30 9.24 23.95 0.20
N VAL A 31 8.40 23.38 1.08
CA VAL A 31 8.37 21.95 1.38
C VAL A 31 7.69 21.20 0.25
N LEU A 32 6.54 21.70 -0.21
CA LEU A 32 5.71 21.06 -1.23
C LEU A 32 6.41 20.88 -2.58
N ILE A 33 7.18 21.89 -3.02
CA ILE A 33 7.82 21.89 -4.36
C ILE A 33 9.09 21.02 -4.41
N LYS A 34 9.67 20.63 -3.27
CA LYS A 34 10.98 19.93 -3.24
C LYS A 34 10.92 18.54 -3.85
N ASP A 35 9.83 17.83 -3.61
CA ASP A 35 9.70 16.43 -3.94
C ASP A 35 8.35 16.15 -4.59
N LYS A 36 8.31 15.05 -5.34
CA LYS A 36 7.06 14.42 -5.77
C LYS A 36 6.42 13.72 -4.57
N TRP A 37 5.11 13.83 -4.46
CA TRP A 37 4.32 13.18 -3.43
C TRP A 37 3.67 11.93 -4.01
N VAL A 38 3.65 10.85 -3.24
CA VAL A 38 3.14 9.54 -3.63
C VAL A 38 1.99 9.18 -2.71
N LEU A 39 0.90 8.66 -3.28
CA LEU A 39 -0.24 8.18 -2.54
C LEU A 39 0.22 7.05 -1.62
N TYR A 40 0.16 7.31 -0.32
CA TYR A 40 0.62 6.44 0.75
C TYR A 40 -0.52 5.61 1.33
N SER A 41 -1.68 6.21 1.54
CA SER A 41 -2.83 5.48 2.06
C SER A 41 -4.12 6.09 1.56
N MET A 42 -5.19 5.29 1.58
CA MET A 42 -6.52 5.73 1.25
C MET A 42 -7.54 5.15 2.23
N GLU A 43 -8.34 5.99 2.88
CA GLU A 43 -9.49 5.54 3.66
C GLU A 43 -10.77 5.70 2.84
N THR A 44 -11.55 4.63 2.72
CA THR A 44 -12.86 4.63 2.07
C THR A 44 -13.80 3.66 2.77
N PHE A 45 -15.06 4.06 2.97
CA PHE A 45 -16.07 3.25 3.67
C PHE A 45 -15.61 2.74 5.06
N GLY A 46 -14.76 3.50 5.75
CA GLY A 46 -14.18 3.13 7.05
C GLY A 46 -13.10 2.04 6.99
N MET A 47 -12.56 1.76 5.81
CA MET A 47 -11.41 0.87 5.60
C MET A 47 -10.22 1.68 5.12
N THR A 48 -9.08 1.56 5.80
CA THR A 48 -7.81 2.17 5.39
C THR A 48 -7.02 1.18 4.53
N ILE A 49 -6.70 1.55 3.30
CA ILE A 49 -5.85 0.80 2.38
C ILE A 49 -4.44 1.42 2.47
N ASP A 50 -3.47 0.65 2.95
CA ASP A 50 -2.08 1.10 3.10
C ASP A 50 -1.31 1.10 1.77
N TYR A 51 -0.10 1.66 1.78
CA TYR A 51 0.76 1.81 0.60
C TYR A 51 1.06 0.47 -0.07
N ASN A 52 1.36 -0.55 0.73
CA ASN A 52 1.72 -1.86 0.24
C ASN A 52 0.52 -2.55 -0.42
N THR A 53 -0.67 -2.38 0.14
CA THR A 53 -1.93 -2.88 -0.43
C THR A 53 -2.29 -2.13 -1.70
N LEU A 54 -2.16 -0.80 -1.73
CA LEU A 54 -2.36 -0.01 -2.96
C LEU A 54 -1.44 -0.49 -4.07
N LYS A 55 -0.14 -0.61 -3.77
CA LYS A 55 0.88 -1.10 -4.71
C LYS A 55 0.57 -2.52 -5.20
N ALA A 56 0.14 -3.40 -4.29
CA ALA A 56 -0.25 -4.78 -4.59
C ALA A 56 -1.41 -4.87 -5.58
N THR A 57 -2.43 -4.03 -5.42
CA THR A 57 -3.60 -3.99 -6.30
C THR A 57 -3.34 -3.24 -7.61
N GLY A 58 -2.12 -2.75 -7.83
CA GLY A 58 -1.76 -1.89 -8.96
C GLY A 58 -2.35 -0.49 -8.86
N TYR A 59 -2.86 -0.11 -7.69
CA TYR A 59 -3.33 1.24 -7.43
C TYR A 59 -2.13 2.14 -7.11
N SER A 60 -2.15 3.34 -7.66
CA SER A 60 -1.09 4.30 -7.43
C SER A 60 -1.63 5.70 -7.50
N GLY A 61 -0.91 6.65 -6.93
CA GLY A 61 -1.22 8.05 -7.11
C GLY A 61 0.02 8.89 -6.84
N TRP A 62 0.05 10.07 -7.43
CA TRP A 62 1.08 11.04 -7.19
C TRP A 62 0.55 12.47 -7.31
N LEU A 63 1.21 13.36 -6.61
CA LEU A 63 0.92 14.79 -6.54
C LEU A 63 2.23 15.54 -6.65
N GLU A 64 2.29 16.55 -7.51
CA GLU A 64 3.49 17.37 -7.73
C GLU A 64 3.12 18.84 -7.70
N PHE A 65 3.87 19.63 -6.92
CA PHE A 65 3.72 21.08 -6.84
C PHE A 65 4.88 21.76 -7.56
N ARG A 66 4.60 22.81 -8.31
CA ARG A 66 5.58 23.54 -9.12
C ARG A 66 5.79 24.96 -8.60
N GLU A 67 6.93 25.57 -8.96
CA GLU A 67 7.30 26.92 -8.52
C GLU A 67 6.32 28.01 -8.97
N ASN A 68 5.64 27.80 -10.09
CA ASN A 68 4.69 28.73 -10.72
C ASN A 68 3.26 28.63 -10.17
N ASP A 69 3.10 28.14 -8.93
CA ASP A 69 1.80 27.96 -8.28
C ASP A 69 0.87 26.96 -9.00
N GLU A 70 1.44 26.05 -9.80
CA GLU A 70 0.72 24.97 -10.46
C GLU A 70 0.92 23.64 -9.74
N PHE A 71 -0.10 22.79 -9.74
CA PHE A 71 0.01 21.41 -9.30
C PHE A 71 -0.48 20.44 -10.37
N GLU A 72 -0.05 19.19 -10.27
CA GLU A 72 -0.57 18.08 -11.05
C GLU A 72 -0.82 16.88 -10.13
N LEU A 73 -2.02 16.31 -10.22
CA LEU A 73 -2.48 15.15 -9.47
C LEU A 73 -2.86 14.04 -10.44
N SER A 74 -2.47 12.81 -10.10
CA SER A 74 -2.91 11.61 -10.80
C SER A 74 -3.13 10.49 -9.78
N ILE A 75 -4.28 9.83 -9.87
CA ILE A 75 -4.66 8.66 -9.07
C ILE A 75 -5.16 7.61 -10.06
N ASP A 76 -4.47 6.48 -10.12
CA ASP A 76 -4.84 5.30 -10.90
C ASP A 76 -5.41 4.22 -9.99
N MET A 77 -6.71 3.94 -10.15
CA MET A 77 -7.42 2.86 -9.48
C MET A 77 -8.08 1.91 -10.49
N GLY A 78 -7.43 1.67 -11.62
CA GLY A 78 -7.99 0.92 -12.76
C GLY A 78 -8.63 1.82 -13.82
N SER A 79 -8.84 3.09 -13.50
CA SER A 79 -8.84 4.18 -14.48
C SER A 79 -8.10 5.37 -13.89
N THR A 80 -7.22 5.99 -14.67
CA THR A 80 -6.50 7.19 -14.25
C THR A 80 -7.46 8.36 -14.14
N THR A 81 -7.54 8.92 -12.94
CA THR A 81 -8.22 10.18 -12.63
C THR A 81 -7.17 11.18 -12.17
N GLY A 82 -7.34 12.45 -12.49
CA GLY A 82 -6.31 13.44 -12.23
C GLY A 82 -6.71 14.83 -12.69
N GLY A 83 -5.93 15.80 -12.27
CA GLY A 83 -6.19 17.21 -12.51
C GLY A 83 -4.90 18.01 -12.53
N VAL A 84 -4.93 19.11 -13.27
CA VAL A 84 -3.91 20.15 -13.23
C VAL A 84 -4.61 21.42 -12.78
N GLY A 85 -3.99 22.17 -11.89
CA GLY A 85 -4.59 23.37 -11.34
C GLY A 85 -3.58 24.30 -10.73
N THR A 86 -4.09 25.25 -9.95
CA THR A 86 -3.29 26.17 -9.15
C THR A 86 -3.43 25.86 -7.66
N TYR A 87 -2.42 26.21 -6.88
CA TYR A 87 -2.47 26.02 -5.42
C TYR A 87 -2.08 27.28 -4.65
N GLU A 88 -2.61 27.40 -3.44
CA GLU A 88 -2.26 28.44 -2.47
C GLU A 88 -1.96 27.80 -1.11
N CYS A 89 -1.01 28.37 -0.37
CA CYS A 89 -0.59 27.85 0.94
C CYS A 89 -1.02 28.81 2.06
N ASP A 90 -1.57 28.24 3.13
CA ASP A 90 -1.79 28.90 4.42
C ASP A 90 -0.77 28.32 5.43
N ASP A 91 0.33 29.05 5.61
CA ASP A 91 1.42 28.66 6.53
C ASP A 91 0.99 28.66 8.00
N GLU A 92 0.01 29.49 8.39
CA GLU A 92 -0.46 29.55 9.78
C GLU A 92 -1.26 28.29 10.14
N LYS A 93 -1.99 27.74 9.17
CA LYS A 93 -2.79 26.52 9.35
C LYS A 93 -2.12 25.25 8.86
N ASN A 94 -0.97 25.35 8.18
CA ASN A 94 -0.34 24.26 7.44
C ASN A 94 -1.31 23.59 6.45
N ILE A 95 -2.03 24.40 5.68
CA ILE A 95 -2.99 23.91 4.68
C ILE A 95 -2.55 24.35 3.29
N VAL A 96 -2.71 23.46 2.31
CA VAL A 96 -2.63 23.79 0.89
C VAL A 96 -4.01 23.63 0.25
N SER A 97 -4.48 24.68 -0.40
CA SER A 97 -5.72 24.67 -1.19
C SER A 97 -5.35 24.47 -2.65
N MET A 98 -5.94 23.47 -3.30
CA MET A 98 -5.71 23.10 -4.70
C MET A 98 -6.99 23.32 -5.50
N ASP A 99 -6.91 24.14 -6.53
CA ASP A 99 -8.02 24.48 -7.44
C ASP A 99 -7.68 24.04 -8.87
N ASP A 100 -8.39 23.05 -9.40
CA ASP A 100 -8.25 22.57 -10.78
C ASP A 100 -9.14 23.34 -11.79
N GLY A 101 -9.77 24.42 -11.33
CA GLY A 101 -10.77 25.18 -12.07
C GLY A 101 -12.19 24.59 -12.00
N THR A 102 -12.37 23.44 -11.34
CA THR A 102 -13.67 22.79 -11.14
C THR A 102 -14.03 22.64 -9.67
N THR A 103 -13.05 22.29 -8.85
CA THR A 103 -13.21 22.06 -7.41
C THR A 103 -12.02 22.63 -6.67
N VAL A 104 -12.27 23.07 -5.45
CA VAL A 104 -11.21 23.40 -4.50
C VAL A 104 -11.14 22.29 -3.46
N VAL A 105 -9.97 21.69 -3.33
CA VAL A 105 -9.69 20.67 -2.32
C VAL A 105 -8.59 21.19 -1.40
N GLU A 106 -8.78 21.00 -0.11
CA GLU A 106 -7.77 21.35 0.89
C GLU A 106 -7.03 20.08 1.34
N ALA A 107 -5.71 20.20 1.48
CA ALA A 107 -4.90 19.20 2.14
C ALA A 107 -4.16 19.81 3.33
N ALA A 108 -4.22 19.12 4.47
CA ALA A 108 -3.46 19.48 5.65
C ALA A 108 -2.07 18.84 5.59
N TYR A 109 -1.04 19.62 5.89
CA TYR A 109 0.33 19.15 6.01
C TYR A 109 0.71 18.94 7.48
N ALA A 110 1.12 17.72 7.82
CA ALA A 110 1.65 17.39 9.14
C ALA A 110 2.60 16.19 9.03
N GLU A 111 3.72 16.22 9.76
CA GLU A 111 4.63 15.07 9.88
C GLU A 111 5.04 14.46 8.53
N ASP A 112 5.41 15.31 7.56
CA ASP A 112 5.80 14.90 6.20
C ASP A 112 4.71 14.17 5.40
N LYS A 113 3.44 14.36 5.79
CA LYS A 113 2.25 13.86 5.10
C LYS A 113 1.36 15.01 4.64
N LEU A 114 0.74 14.81 3.47
CA LEU A 114 -0.41 15.58 3.02
C LEU A 114 -1.66 14.73 3.14
N THR A 115 -2.59 15.16 3.97
CA THR A 115 -3.90 14.50 4.14
C THR A 115 -4.96 15.31 3.45
N MET A 116 -5.65 14.69 2.49
CA MET A 116 -6.68 15.29 1.65
C MET A 116 -7.99 14.54 1.84
N GLU A 117 -9.08 15.24 2.12
CA GLU A 117 -10.42 14.65 2.14
C GLU A 117 -11.18 15.04 0.87
N ILE A 118 -11.62 14.04 0.11
CA ILE A 118 -12.42 14.19 -1.10
C ILE A 118 -13.81 13.65 -0.79
N SER A 119 -14.81 14.52 -0.81
CA SER A 119 -16.21 14.15 -0.59
C SER A 119 -17.04 14.39 -1.83
N GLU A 120 -17.55 13.32 -2.45
CA GLU A 120 -18.49 13.40 -3.58
C GLU A 120 -19.67 12.45 -3.39
N ALA A 121 -20.89 12.93 -3.69
CA ALA A 121 -22.11 12.13 -3.66
C ALA A 121 -22.39 11.35 -2.35
N GLY A 122 -21.87 11.85 -1.22
CA GLY A 122 -22.03 11.21 0.10
C GLY A 122 -20.99 10.13 0.42
N ILE A 123 -19.97 9.98 -0.43
CA ILE A 123 -18.79 9.16 -0.18
C ILE A 123 -17.66 10.13 0.20
N SER A 124 -17.03 9.91 1.36
CA SER A 124 -15.79 10.60 1.75
C SER A 124 -14.63 9.62 1.60
N ILE A 125 -13.59 10.08 0.92
CA ILE A 125 -12.32 9.38 0.72
C ILE A 125 -11.24 10.25 1.33
N THR A 126 -10.45 9.70 2.24
CA THR A 126 -9.27 10.38 2.76
C THR A 126 -8.03 9.80 2.10
N CYS A 127 -7.23 10.64 1.44
CA CYS A 127 -5.97 10.24 0.83
C CYS A 127 -4.81 10.82 1.64
N GLU A 128 -3.82 10.01 1.97
CA GLU A 128 -2.54 10.48 2.49
C GLU A 128 -1.48 10.38 1.40
N PHE A 129 -0.70 11.44 1.21
CA PHE A 129 0.48 11.44 0.36
C PHE A 129 1.75 11.69 1.18
N VAL A 130 2.83 11.02 0.82
CA VAL A 130 4.18 11.19 1.42
C VAL A 130 5.18 11.53 0.33
N THR A 131 6.33 12.10 0.68
CA THR A 131 7.37 12.38 -0.31
C THR A 131 8.00 11.09 -0.86
N GLU A 132 8.28 11.06 -2.17
CA GLU A 132 8.87 9.91 -2.87
C GLU A 132 10.24 9.51 -2.31
N ASN A 133 10.98 10.47 -1.75
CA ASN A 133 12.29 10.26 -1.12
C ASN A 133 12.24 10.27 0.42
N GLY A 134 11.04 10.35 0.99
CA GLY A 134 10.82 10.48 2.43
C GLY A 134 11.10 9.19 3.20
N ASP A 135 11.42 9.35 4.48
CA ASP A 135 11.72 8.22 5.36
C ASP A 135 10.49 7.33 5.58
N ILE A 136 9.28 7.91 5.61
CA ILE A 136 8.02 7.15 5.68
C ILE A 136 7.89 6.16 4.52
N LEU A 137 8.19 6.60 3.30
CA LEU A 137 8.09 5.74 2.12
C LEU A 137 9.23 4.71 2.08
N LYS A 138 10.41 5.05 2.59
CA LYS A 138 11.52 4.09 2.74
C LYS A 138 11.21 3.04 3.80
N GLU A 139 10.56 3.40 4.90
CA GLU A 139 10.13 2.45 5.94
C GLU A 139 9.03 1.53 5.42
N ALA A 140 8.06 2.05 4.67
CA ALA A 140 7.03 1.22 4.06
C ALA A 140 7.56 0.29 2.95
N ASN A 141 8.60 0.73 2.22
CA ASN A 141 9.31 -0.08 1.24
C ASN A 141 10.49 -0.87 1.82
N ALA A 142 10.85 -0.66 3.08
CA ALA A 142 11.80 -1.53 3.76
C ALA A 142 11.08 -2.86 3.81
N GLU A 143 11.49 -3.74 2.89
CA GLU A 143 10.99 -5.09 2.74
C GLU A 143 10.72 -5.62 4.13
N MET A 144 9.52 -6.16 4.37
CA MET A 144 9.23 -6.87 5.62
C MET A 144 10.42 -7.79 5.89
N GLU A 145 11.27 -7.42 6.85
CA GLU A 145 12.59 -8.04 6.95
C GLU A 145 12.36 -9.52 7.22
N VAL A 146 12.78 -10.35 6.27
CA VAL A 146 12.78 -11.78 6.45
C VAL A 146 13.82 -12.07 7.52
N PRO A 147 13.43 -12.63 8.68
CA PRO A 147 14.41 -12.97 9.70
C PRO A 147 15.39 -14.00 9.14
N GLU A 148 16.70 -13.76 9.17
CA GLU A 148 17.65 -14.78 8.74
C GLU A 148 17.51 -16.03 9.62
N TYR A 149 17.27 -17.18 8.99
CA TYR A 149 17.21 -18.49 9.65
C TYR A 149 17.94 -19.55 8.81
N ASP A 150 18.96 -20.16 9.38
CA ASP A 150 19.78 -21.21 8.74
C ASP A 150 19.68 -22.57 9.47
N GLY A 151 18.77 -22.69 10.45
CA GLY A 151 18.55 -23.89 11.24
C GLY A 151 17.67 -24.95 10.56
N GLY A 152 17.54 -26.12 11.20
CA GLY A 152 16.63 -27.18 10.78
C GLY A 152 15.18 -26.89 11.17
N LEU A 153 14.20 -27.47 10.50
CA LEU A 153 12.78 -27.13 10.69
C LEU A 153 12.19 -27.61 12.02
N ALA A 154 12.78 -28.59 12.68
CA ALA A 154 12.19 -29.19 13.87
C ALA A 154 12.01 -28.16 15.00
N ASN A 155 10.78 -28.04 15.51
CA ASN A 155 10.38 -27.08 16.54
C ASN A 155 10.48 -25.62 16.06
N THR A 156 9.96 -25.37 14.85
CA THR A 156 9.86 -24.02 14.29
C THR A 156 8.43 -23.69 13.90
N SER A 157 8.14 -22.40 13.83
CA SER A 157 6.87 -21.86 13.36
C SER A 157 7.16 -20.84 12.27
N TRP A 158 6.29 -20.79 11.27
CA TRP A 158 6.39 -19.87 10.15
C TRP A 158 5.01 -19.33 9.82
N SER A 159 4.89 -18.02 9.66
CA SER A 159 3.62 -17.35 9.41
C SER A 159 3.56 -16.75 8.00
N LEU A 160 2.36 -16.67 7.45
CA LEU A 160 2.10 -16.13 6.13
C LEU A 160 2.61 -14.69 6.03
N HIS A 161 3.54 -14.49 5.10
CA HIS A 161 4.28 -13.25 4.93
C HIS A 161 3.83 -12.51 3.67
N SER A 162 3.68 -13.24 2.56
CA SER A 162 3.15 -12.68 1.32
C SER A 162 2.52 -13.73 0.44
N VAL A 163 1.58 -13.33 -0.40
CA VAL A 163 0.98 -14.15 -1.46
C VAL A 163 1.13 -13.44 -2.79
N GLU A 164 1.67 -14.10 -3.79
CA GLU A 164 1.80 -13.58 -5.15
C GLU A 164 0.85 -14.33 -6.09
N ALA A 165 -0.10 -13.62 -6.71
CA ALA A 165 -1.06 -14.18 -7.64
C ALA A 165 -1.24 -13.25 -8.84
N GLU A 166 -1.19 -13.79 -10.06
CA GLU A 166 -1.41 -13.03 -11.31
C GLU A 166 -0.55 -11.76 -11.45
N GLY A 167 0.64 -11.72 -10.83
CA GLY A 167 1.54 -10.56 -10.82
C GLY A 167 1.25 -9.50 -9.76
N ALA A 168 0.24 -9.70 -8.91
CA ALA A 168 0.01 -8.93 -7.69
C ALA A 168 0.69 -9.60 -6.49
N VAL A 169 1.24 -8.81 -5.56
CA VAL A 169 1.89 -9.28 -4.33
C VAL A 169 1.15 -8.74 -3.12
N PHE A 170 0.43 -9.60 -2.40
CA PHE A 170 -0.30 -9.27 -1.18
C PHE A 170 0.61 -9.47 0.04
N SER A 171 0.71 -8.46 0.90
CA SER A 171 1.57 -8.46 2.10
C SER A 171 0.83 -8.96 3.35
N GLN A 172 1.59 -9.28 4.40
CA GLN A 172 1.04 -9.64 5.72
C GLN A 172 0.14 -8.55 6.32
N SER A 173 0.47 -7.27 6.14
CA SER A 173 -0.39 -6.17 6.62
C SER A 173 -1.81 -6.26 6.05
N MET A 174 -1.93 -6.67 4.79
CA MET A 174 -3.22 -6.91 4.15
C MET A 174 -3.95 -8.09 4.78
N PHE A 175 -3.25 -9.21 5.03
CA PHE A 175 -3.85 -10.38 5.66
C PHE A 175 -4.37 -10.07 7.08
N ASP A 176 -3.56 -9.38 7.88
CA ASP A 176 -3.93 -8.95 9.23
C ASP A 176 -5.20 -8.09 9.22
N GLN A 177 -5.32 -7.18 8.24
CA GLN A 177 -6.49 -6.32 8.08
C GLN A 177 -7.77 -7.11 7.76
N PHE A 178 -7.67 -8.11 6.89
CA PHE A 178 -8.82 -8.94 6.50
C PHE A 178 -9.06 -10.11 7.46
N GLY A 179 -8.26 -10.25 8.51
CA GLY A 179 -8.32 -11.39 9.43
C GLY A 179 -7.93 -12.71 8.77
N PHE A 180 -7.13 -12.65 7.69
CA PHE A 180 -6.52 -13.82 7.09
C PHE A 180 -5.23 -14.14 7.83
N SER A 181 -5.04 -15.42 8.11
CA SER A 181 -3.78 -15.93 8.65
C SER A 181 -3.43 -17.23 7.94
N GLY A 182 -2.13 -17.45 7.78
CA GLY A 182 -1.58 -18.75 7.43
C GLY A 182 -0.39 -19.05 8.32
N LYS A 183 -0.23 -20.30 8.74
CA LYS A 183 0.83 -20.72 9.64
C LYS A 183 1.22 -22.15 9.36
N ILE A 184 2.51 -22.44 9.29
CA ILE A 184 3.02 -23.81 9.34
C ILE A 184 3.91 -23.96 10.58
N SER A 185 3.65 -25.01 11.36
CA SER A 185 4.44 -25.36 12.54
C SER A 185 5.02 -26.75 12.36
N PHE A 186 6.30 -26.91 12.65
CA PHE A 186 7.03 -28.17 12.57
C PHE A 186 7.41 -28.64 13.98
N THR A 187 7.06 -29.87 14.35
CA THR A 187 7.37 -30.46 15.66
C THR A 187 7.96 -31.85 15.47
N GLY A 188 9.26 -32.02 15.75
CA GLY A 188 9.96 -33.25 15.39
C GLY A 188 9.97 -33.45 13.88
N ASP A 189 9.39 -34.56 13.41
CA ASP A 189 9.18 -34.93 12.01
C ASP A 189 7.75 -34.64 11.50
N ALA A 190 6.89 -34.09 12.35
CA ALA A 190 5.51 -33.74 12.02
C ALA A 190 5.37 -32.26 11.64
N PHE A 191 4.34 -31.93 10.86
CA PHE A 191 3.90 -30.56 10.59
C PHE A 191 2.40 -30.40 10.85
N VAL A 192 2.02 -29.16 11.17
CA VAL A 192 0.64 -28.67 11.18
C VAL A 192 0.61 -27.41 10.33
N PHE A 193 -0.20 -27.41 9.28
CA PHE A 193 -0.40 -26.28 8.39
C PHE A 193 -1.83 -25.77 8.52
N GLU A 194 -1.96 -24.49 8.84
CA GLU A 194 -3.23 -23.78 8.97
C GLU A 194 -3.26 -22.68 7.92
N LEU A 195 -4.25 -22.68 7.02
CA LEU A 195 -4.43 -21.63 6.02
C LEU A 195 -5.92 -21.39 5.80
N LEU A 196 -6.35 -20.13 5.88
CA LEU A 196 -7.74 -19.72 5.62
C LEU A 196 -8.79 -20.50 6.43
N GLY A 197 -8.44 -20.94 7.65
CA GLY A 197 -9.32 -21.70 8.53
C GLY A 197 -9.38 -23.19 8.25
N GLU A 198 -8.60 -23.69 7.28
CA GLU A 198 -8.38 -25.12 7.08
C GLU A 198 -7.10 -25.56 7.79
N THR A 199 -7.10 -26.80 8.29
CA THR A 199 -5.95 -27.40 8.97
C THR A 199 -5.58 -28.70 8.27
N VAL A 200 -4.30 -28.83 7.92
CA VAL A 200 -3.69 -30.03 7.34
C VAL A 200 -2.55 -30.45 8.26
N GLU A 201 -2.53 -31.73 8.62
CA GLU A 201 -1.50 -32.30 9.49
C GLU A 201 -0.83 -33.48 8.81
N GLY A 202 0.47 -33.67 9.06
CA GLY A 202 1.22 -34.75 8.45
C GLY A 202 2.65 -34.82 8.92
N ASN A 203 3.49 -35.50 8.13
CA ASN A 203 4.93 -35.56 8.33
C ASN A 203 5.65 -34.79 7.22
N TYR A 204 6.91 -34.47 7.43
CA TYR A 204 7.71 -33.83 6.39
C TYR A 204 9.07 -34.49 6.21
N GLU A 205 9.62 -34.36 5.00
CA GLU A 205 10.99 -34.74 4.68
C GLU A 205 11.77 -33.51 4.22
N GLU A 206 12.95 -33.28 4.78
CA GLU A 206 13.84 -32.19 4.40
C GLU A 206 14.97 -32.71 3.50
N ASN A 207 15.10 -32.15 2.30
CA ASN A 207 16.16 -32.47 1.34
C ASN A 207 16.85 -31.18 0.88
N GLY A 208 17.74 -30.66 1.73
CA GLY A 208 18.46 -29.41 1.48
C GLY A 208 17.55 -28.19 1.53
N SER A 209 17.28 -27.57 0.38
CA SER A 209 16.37 -26.43 0.27
C SER A 209 14.93 -26.85 -0.06
N LYS A 210 14.65 -28.15 -0.19
CA LYS A 210 13.30 -28.66 -0.47
C LYS A 210 12.70 -29.30 0.77
N ILE A 211 11.41 -29.07 0.97
CA ILE A 211 10.61 -29.64 2.05
C ILE A 211 9.44 -30.37 1.40
N ILE A 212 9.31 -31.66 1.64
CA ILE A 212 8.21 -32.46 1.10
C ILE A 212 7.20 -32.68 2.21
N LEU A 213 5.96 -32.21 2.02
CA LEU A 213 4.87 -32.45 2.96
C LEU A 213 4.14 -33.73 2.61
N LEU A 214 3.93 -34.59 3.62
CA LEU A 214 3.35 -35.91 3.49
C LEU A 214 2.10 -36.03 4.36
N VAL A 215 0.97 -36.42 3.76
CA VAL A 215 -0.26 -36.78 4.49
C VAL A 215 -0.55 -38.26 4.21
N ASP A 216 -0.69 -39.04 5.27
CA ASP A 216 -0.83 -40.51 5.20
C ASP A 216 0.27 -41.19 4.36
N GLY A 217 1.48 -40.62 4.37
CA GLY A 217 2.63 -41.11 3.61
C GLY A 217 2.63 -40.77 2.12
N ASN A 218 1.67 -39.96 1.65
CA ASN A 218 1.63 -39.48 0.27
C ASN A 218 2.06 -38.01 0.22
N GLU A 219 2.86 -37.65 -0.78
CA GLU A 219 3.22 -36.27 -1.06
C GLU A 219 1.99 -35.44 -1.42
N VAL A 220 1.80 -34.34 -0.69
CA VAL A 220 0.72 -33.38 -0.92
C VAL A 220 1.22 -32.02 -1.38
N SER A 221 2.47 -31.65 -1.05
CA SER A 221 3.07 -30.39 -1.47
C SER A 221 4.60 -30.43 -1.38
N GLU A 222 5.27 -29.66 -2.24
CA GLU A 222 6.70 -29.38 -2.18
C GLU A 222 6.89 -27.90 -1.85
N LEU A 223 7.59 -27.62 -0.76
CA LEU A 223 7.99 -26.27 -0.36
C LEU A 223 9.47 -26.05 -0.68
N SER A 224 9.82 -24.82 -1.01
CA SER A 224 11.21 -24.36 -1.14
C SER A 224 11.58 -23.49 0.06
N ARG A 225 12.77 -23.71 0.63
CA ARG A 225 13.35 -22.87 1.69
C ARG A 225 14.47 -22.01 1.11
N ASP A 226 14.39 -20.71 1.38
CA ASP A 226 15.45 -19.74 1.10
C ASP A 226 15.65 -18.85 2.34
N GLY A 227 16.67 -19.17 3.13
CA GLY A 227 16.91 -18.53 4.43
C GLY A 227 15.68 -18.59 5.34
N GLY A 228 15.23 -17.41 5.75
CA GLY A 228 14.05 -17.22 6.60
C GLY A 228 12.70 -17.27 5.90
N LEU A 229 12.63 -17.70 4.63
CA LEU A 229 11.39 -17.94 3.90
C LEU A 229 11.19 -19.40 3.54
N ILE A 230 9.95 -19.86 3.69
CA ILE A 230 9.41 -21.05 3.05
C ILE A 230 8.41 -20.59 1.99
N SER A 231 8.47 -21.16 0.79
CA SER A 231 7.52 -20.85 -0.28
C SER A 231 6.94 -22.11 -0.91
N PHE A 232 5.69 -22.00 -1.38
CA PHE A 232 5.04 -23.04 -2.16
C PHE A 232 4.08 -22.44 -3.18
N THR A 233 3.76 -23.20 -4.22
CA THR A 233 2.87 -22.76 -5.29
C THR A 233 1.64 -23.65 -5.36
N GLU A 234 0.47 -23.03 -5.32
CA GLU A 234 -0.81 -23.71 -5.49
C GLU A 234 -1.63 -22.96 -6.54
N ASP A 235 -2.07 -23.66 -7.58
CA ASP A 235 -2.86 -23.09 -8.68
C ASP A 235 -2.29 -21.79 -9.31
N GLY A 236 -0.96 -21.70 -9.38
CA GLY A 236 -0.26 -20.52 -9.93
C GLY A 236 -0.13 -19.35 -8.96
N THR A 237 -0.59 -19.51 -7.72
CA THR A 237 -0.40 -18.58 -6.61
C THR A 237 0.79 -19.02 -5.77
N VAL A 238 1.75 -18.12 -5.53
CA VAL A 238 2.94 -18.38 -4.71
C VAL A 238 2.71 -17.84 -3.31
N PHE A 239 2.73 -18.74 -2.33
CA PHE A 239 2.64 -18.40 -0.91
C PHE A 239 4.06 -18.34 -0.34
N LYS A 240 4.35 -17.33 0.46
CA LYS A 240 5.62 -17.20 1.21
C LYS A 240 5.31 -17.05 2.69
N LEU A 241 5.97 -17.86 3.51
CA LEU A 241 5.89 -17.89 4.95
C LEU A 241 7.25 -17.51 5.53
N ALA A 242 7.26 -16.60 6.49
CA ALA A 242 8.48 -16.17 7.17
C ALA A 242 8.63 -16.85 8.53
N TYR A 243 9.86 -17.09 8.94
CA TYR A 243 10.17 -17.70 10.23
C TYR A 243 9.69 -16.83 11.41
N ASP A 244 8.94 -17.42 12.34
CA ASP A 244 8.50 -16.78 13.56
C ASP A 244 9.54 -16.98 14.67
N ALA A 245 10.46 -16.03 14.82
CA ALA A 245 11.48 -16.06 15.87
C ALA A 245 10.90 -15.99 17.31
N GLY A 246 9.60 -15.78 17.46
CA GLY A 246 8.91 -15.49 18.74
C GLY A 246 8.21 -16.66 19.44
N SER A 247 8.29 -17.89 18.93
CA SER A 247 7.54 -19.04 19.50
C SER A 247 8.43 -20.23 19.82
N ASN A 248 9.11 -20.17 20.96
CA ASN A 248 9.58 -21.32 21.74
C ASN A 248 9.08 -21.21 23.18
#